data_AF-A0AAQ2Q871-F1
#
_entry.id   AF-A0AAQ2Q871-F1
#
_cell.length_a   1.000
_cell.length_b   1.000
_cell.length_c   1.000
_cell.angle_alpha   90.00
_cell.angle_beta   90.00
_cell.angle_gamma   90.00
#
_symmetry.space_group_name_H-M   'P 1'
#
loop_
_entity.id
_entity.type
_entity.pdbx_description
1 polymer ?
#
loop_
_entity_poly.entity_id
_entity_poly.type
_entity_poly.pdbx_seq_one_letter_code
_entity_poly.pdbx_strand_id
1 'polypeptide(L)'
;MSYGAFVHCRCFQDDKIPKPYFADFIKYDECGLYIYLPKELENNQEKSQDIFIDFYDWVEIACTHRNMHLFNQDVANIPTMNKFKNFIKTYKDDYPILYQYLLTVNEGIIPPKLAEPLLKNYAN
;
A
#
# COMPACT_ATOMS: atom_id res chain seq x y z
N MET A 1 -6.85 -8.74 8.76
CA MET A 1 -6.03 -7.54 8.47
C MET A 1 -4.66 -7.70 9.11
N SER A 2 -3.62 -7.68 8.28
CA SER A 2 -2.20 -7.70 8.65
C SER A 2 -1.53 -6.42 8.19
N TYR A 3 -0.42 -6.07 8.82
CA TYR A 3 0.52 -5.06 8.37
C TYR A 3 1.51 -5.74 7.44
N GLY A 4 1.72 -5.17 6.26
CA GLY A 4 2.67 -5.64 5.26
C GLY A 4 3.52 -4.49 4.74
N ALA A 5 4.70 -4.81 4.23
CA ALA A 5 5.53 -3.90 3.46
C ALA A 5 5.67 -4.47 2.05
N PHE A 6 5.50 -3.62 1.03
CA PHE A 6 5.55 -4.04 -0.36
C PHE A 6 6.30 -3.02 -1.22
N VAL A 7 6.78 -3.51 -2.37
CA VAL A 7 7.34 -2.70 -3.45
C VAL A 7 6.42 -2.84 -4.65
N HIS A 8 5.86 -1.74 -5.14
CA HIS A 8 5.04 -1.77 -6.35
C HIS A 8 5.88 -2.13 -7.58
N CYS A 9 5.37 -3.04 -8.40
CA CYS A 9 5.83 -3.20 -9.75
C CYS A 9 5.30 -2.07 -10.62
N ARG A 10 5.95 -1.85 -11.77
CA ARG A 10 5.58 -0.81 -12.75
C ARG A 10 4.97 -1.38 -14.03
N CYS A 11 4.53 -2.62 -14.01
CA CYS A 11 4.12 -3.34 -15.22
C CYS A 11 2.95 -2.65 -15.95
N PHE A 12 2.01 -2.03 -15.22
CA PHE A 12 0.93 -1.24 -15.84
C PHE A 12 1.44 0.04 -16.48
N GLN A 13 2.28 0.80 -15.76
CA GLN A 13 2.83 2.08 -16.18
C GLN A 13 3.81 1.91 -17.35
N ASP A 14 4.47 0.75 -17.43
CA ASP A 14 5.40 0.39 -18.50
C ASP A 14 4.70 -0.32 -19.69
N ASP A 15 3.36 -0.36 -19.72
CA ASP A 15 2.55 -1.02 -20.77
C ASP A 15 2.90 -2.52 -20.97
N LYS A 16 3.34 -3.22 -19.92
CA LYS A 16 3.73 -4.65 -19.96
C LYS A 16 2.56 -5.60 -19.69
N ILE A 17 1.39 -5.08 -19.34
CA ILE A 17 0.16 -5.85 -19.09
C ILE A 17 -1.03 -5.25 -19.85
N PRO A 18 -2.06 -6.04 -20.16
CA PRO A 18 -3.24 -5.54 -20.87
C PRO A 18 -3.99 -4.45 -20.09
N LYS A 19 -4.42 -3.41 -20.80
CA LYS A 19 -5.23 -2.32 -20.21
C LYS A 19 -6.67 -2.79 -20.01
N PRO A 20 -7.24 -2.67 -18.81
CA PRO A 20 -8.65 -2.96 -18.57
C PRO A 20 -9.56 -1.87 -19.14
N TYR A 21 -10.86 -2.14 -19.25
CA TYR A 21 -11.83 -1.17 -19.78
C TYR A 21 -11.95 0.10 -18.91
N PHE A 22 -11.56 0.01 -17.63
CA PHE A 22 -11.54 1.10 -16.66
C PHE A 22 -10.16 1.77 -16.53
N ALA A 23 -9.22 1.51 -17.45
CA ALA A 23 -7.84 2.02 -17.36
C ALA A 23 -7.75 3.55 -17.15
N ASP A 24 -8.67 4.31 -17.73
CA ASP A 24 -8.70 5.78 -17.62
C ASP A 24 -8.97 6.27 -16.19
N PHE A 25 -9.59 5.43 -15.36
CA PHE A 25 -9.88 5.72 -13.96
C PHE A 25 -8.74 5.31 -13.02
N ILE A 26 -7.75 4.57 -13.53
CA ILE A 26 -6.61 4.13 -12.73
C ILE A 26 -5.65 5.31 -12.52
N LYS A 27 -5.26 5.51 -11.27
CA LYS A 27 -4.23 6.45 -10.83
C LYS A 27 -3.10 5.70 -10.13
N TYR A 28 -1.95 6.35 -10.04
CA TYR A 28 -0.76 5.80 -9.41
C TYR A 28 -0.03 6.89 -8.62
N ASP A 29 0.27 6.61 -7.35
CA ASP A 29 1.10 7.45 -6.50
C ASP A 29 2.05 6.60 -5.62
N GLU A 30 2.53 7.18 -4.52
CA GLU A 30 3.42 6.48 -3.57
C GLU A 30 2.77 5.31 -2.83
N CYS A 31 1.44 5.24 -2.81
CA CYS A 31 0.66 4.16 -2.20
C CYS A 31 0.24 3.07 -3.21
N GLY A 32 0.54 3.27 -4.49
CA GLY A 32 0.31 2.28 -5.54
C GLY A 32 -0.82 2.63 -6.49
N LEU A 33 -1.40 1.60 -7.11
CA LEU A 33 -2.53 1.74 -8.01
C LEU A 33 -3.83 1.89 -7.23
N TYR A 34 -4.66 2.83 -7.63
CA TYR A 34 -6.01 3.01 -7.11
C TYR A 34 -6.95 3.51 -8.21
N ILE A 35 -8.25 3.30 -8.02
CA ILE A 35 -9.26 3.87 -8.91
C ILE A 35 -9.77 5.21 -8.37
N TYR A 36 -9.92 6.16 -9.29
CA TYR A 36 -10.58 7.44 -9.05
C TYR A 36 -11.69 7.64 -10.10
N LEU A 37 -12.95 7.48 -9.66
CA LEU A 37 -14.10 7.59 -10.53
C LEU A 37 -14.60 9.05 -10.62
N PRO A 38 -15.10 9.49 -11.78
CA PRO A 38 -15.87 10.72 -11.88
C PRO A 38 -17.12 10.68 -10.99
N LYS A 39 -17.52 11.82 -10.41
CA LYS A 39 -18.70 11.94 -9.52
C LYS A 39 -19.98 11.36 -10.12
N GLU A 40 -20.15 11.48 -11.42
CA GLU A 40 -21.32 10.96 -12.15
C GLU A 40 -21.41 9.43 -12.09
N LEU A 41 -20.26 8.75 -12.14
CA LEU A 41 -20.16 7.30 -11.99
C LEU A 41 -20.21 6.88 -10.51
N GLU A 42 -19.60 7.65 -9.61
CA GLU A 42 -19.70 7.41 -8.16
C GLU A 42 -21.16 7.46 -7.66
N ASN A 43 -21.96 8.38 -8.20
CA ASN A 43 -23.39 8.49 -7.86
C ASN A 43 -24.23 7.31 -8.39
N ASN A 44 -23.68 6.50 -9.30
CA ASN A 44 -24.30 5.25 -9.73
C ASN A 44 -23.70 4.09 -8.93
N GLN A 45 -24.39 3.70 -7.85
CA GLN A 45 -23.88 2.70 -6.92
C GLN A 45 -23.57 1.35 -7.58
N GLU A 46 -24.42 0.87 -8.49
CA GLU A 46 -24.23 -0.42 -9.17
C GLU A 46 -22.97 -0.39 -10.06
N LYS A 47 -22.89 0.59 -10.96
CA LYS A 47 -21.74 0.72 -11.87
C LYS A 47 -20.43 0.98 -11.16
N SER A 48 -20.44 1.81 -10.11
CA SER A 48 -19.23 2.08 -9.34
C SER A 48 -18.76 0.81 -8.63
N GLN A 49 -19.67 0.04 -8.02
CA GLN A 49 -19.34 -1.24 -7.38
C GLN A 49 -18.73 -2.24 -8.36
N ASP A 50 -19.32 -2.40 -9.55
CA ASP A 50 -18.78 -3.29 -10.59
C ASP A 50 -17.34 -2.90 -10.97
N ILE A 51 -17.08 -1.61 -11.21
CA ILE A 51 -15.73 -1.14 -11.56
C ILE A 51 -14.74 -1.36 -10.40
N PHE A 52 -15.17 -1.17 -9.14
CA PHE A 52 -14.31 -1.44 -7.99
C PHE A 52 -13.97 -2.92 -7.88
N ILE A 53 -14.96 -3.82 -8.05
CA ILE A 53 -14.74 -5.27 -8.01
C ILE A 53 -13.78 -5.68 -9.13
N ASP A 54 -14.07 -5.29 -10.37
CA ASP A 54 -13.25 -5.62 -11.52
C ASP A 54 -11.81 -5.11 -11.38
N PHE A 55 -11.63 -3.95 -10.75
CA PHE A 55 -10.30 -3.41 -10.45
C PHE A 55 -9.51 -4.28 -9.48
N TYR A 56 -10.11 -4.67 -8.35
CA TYR A 56 -9.41 -5.51 -7.39
C TYR A 56 -9.07 -6.87 -7.98
N ASP A 57 -10.01 -7.48 -8.71
CA ASP A 57 -9.78 -8.75 -9.41
C ASP A 57 -8.64 -8.62 -10.44
N TRP A 58 -8.65 -7.55 -11.24
CA TRP A 58 -7.60 -7.28 -12.21
C TRP A 58 -6.23 -7.06 -11.55
N VAL A 59 -6.16 -6.29 -10.46
CA VAL A 59 -4.92 -6.08 -9.70
C VAL A 59 -4.34 -7.39 -9.15
N GLU A 60 -5.19 -8.35 -8.79
CA GLU A 60 -4.75 -9.66 -8.33
C GLU A 60 -4.12 -10.51 -9.45
N ILE A 61 -4.67 -10.48 -10.68
CA ILE A 61 -4.37 -11.49 -11.72
C ILE A 61 -3.68 -10.95 -12.99
N ALA A 62 -3.75 -9.66 -13.28
CA ALA A 62 -3.30 -9.12 -14.57
C ALA A 62 -1.79 -9.10 -14.74
N CYS A 63 -1.03 -9.30 -13.66
CA CYS A 63 0.41 -9.33 -13.64
C CYS A 63 0.89 -10.60 -12.93
N THR A 64 2.06 -11.11 -13.33
CA THR A 64 2.75 -12.17 -12.59
C THR A 64 3.11 -11.76 -11.16
N HIS A 65 3.21 -10.44 -10.91
CA HIS A 65 3.35 -9.84 -9.59
C HIS A 65 1.95 -9.60 -9.00
N ARG A 66 1.46 -10.53 -8.17
CA ARG A 66 0.14 -10.42 -7.52
C ARG A 66 0.02 -9.07 -6.79
N ASN A 67 -1.15 -8.46 -6.87
CA ASN A 67 -1.44 -7.13 -6.32
C ASN A 67 -0.53 -6.03 -6.87
N MET A 68 0.11 -6.27 -8.01
CA MET A 68 1.15 -5.42 -8.56
C MET A 68 2.31 -5.21 -7.59
N HIS A 69 2.61 -6.19 -6.74
CA HIS A 69 3.73 -6.14 -5.78
C HIS A 69 4.91 -6.96 -6.30
N LEU A 70 6.00 -6.28 -6.62
CA LEU A 70 7.27 -6.89 -7.03
C LEU A 70 7.89 -7.70 -5.88
N PHE A 71 7.69 -7.20 -4.65
CA PHE A 71 7.96 -7.90 -3.41
C PHE A 71 6.89 -7.52 -2.38
N ASN A 72 6.48 -8.47 -1.54
CA ASN A 72 5.57 -8.25 -0.43
C ASN A 72 6.00 -9.09 0.76
N GLN A 73 6.04 -8.49 1.94
CA GLN A 73 6.35 -9.15 3.19
C GLN A 73 5.26 -8.82 4.21
N ASP A 74 4.56 -9.86 4.69
CA ASP A 74 3.73 -9.73 5.88
C ASP A 74 4.63 -9.47 7.09
N VAL A 75 4.36 -8.37 7.79
CA VAL A 75 5.14 -7.92 8.95
C VAL A 75 4.51 -8.46 10.24
N ALA A 76 3.19 -8.29 10.41
CA ALA A 76 2.47 -8.83 11.58
C ALA A 76 0.94 -8.74 11.41
N ASN A 77 0.19 -9.50 12.20
CA ASN A 77 -1.26 -9.27 12.35
C ASN A 77 -1.56 -8.06 13.27
N ILE A 78 -2.79 -7.52 13.21
CA ILE A 78 -3.19 -6.36 14.04
C ILE A 78 -2.90 -6.55 15.53
N PRO A 79 -3.26 -7.68 16.18
CA PRO A 79 -2.99 -7.88 17.60
C PRO A 79 -1.50 -7.82 17.95
N THR A 80 -0.64 -8.47 17.16
CA THR A 80 0.81 -8.43 17.35
C THR A 80 1.34 -7.03 17.14
N MET A 81 0.81 -6.29 16.16
CA MET A 81 1.25 -4.93 15.90
C MET A 81 0.82 -3.94 16.98
N ASN A 82 -0.36 -4.13 17.56
CA ASN A 82 -0.79 -3.37 18.73
C ASN A 82 0.07 -3.66 19.95
N LYS A 83 0.44 -4.94 20.18
CA LYS A 83 1.38 -5.31 21.24
C LYS A 83 2.74 -4.66 21.05
N PHE A 84 3.28 -4.66 19.83
CA PHE A 84 4.56 -4.02 19.53
C PHE A 84 4.49 -2.50 19.65
N LYS A 85 3.42 -1.84 19.15
CA LYS A 85 3.19 -0.40 19.34
C LYS A 85 3.14 -0.05 20.83
N ASN A 86 2.49 -0.86 21.66
CA ASN A 86 2.47 -0.67 23.11
C ASN A 86 3.85 -0.88 23.74
N PHE A 87 4.60 -1.89 23.32
CA PHE A 87 5.98 -2.09 23.74
C PHE A 87 6.84 -0.86 23.42
N ILE A 88 6.81 -0.35 22.19
CA ILE A 88 7.56 0.84 21.78
C ILE A 88 7.13 2.08 22.58
N LYS A 89 5.84 2.22 22.95
CA LYS A 89 5.39 3.30 23.85
C LYS A 89 6.00 3.20 25.24
N THR A 90 6.10 2.01 25.80
CA THR A 90 6.68 1.76 27.12
C THR A 90 8.18 2.05 27.14
N TYR A 91 8.88 1.71 26.07
CA TYR A 91 10.34 1.85 25.93
C TYR A 91 10.74 2.99 24.98
N LYS A 92 9.98 4.10 25.00
CA LYS A 92 10.14 5.21 24.03
C LYS A 92 11.55 5.81 24.01
N ASP A 93 12.24 5.82 25.15
CA ASP A 93 13.57 6.42 25.29
C ASP A 93 14.66 5.51 24.70
N ASP A 94 14.42 4.19 24.69
CA ASP A 94 15.29 3.19 24.04
C ASP A 94 15.05 3.11 22.52
N TYR A 95 13.83 3.42 22.08
CA TYR A 95 13.41 3.35 20.67
C TYR A 95 12.81 4.66 20.15
N PRO A 96 13.53 5.80 20.21
CA PRO A 96 12.97 7.13 19.93
C PRO A 96 12.50 7.29 18.48
N ILE A 97 13.23 6.73 17.52
CA ILE A 97 12.87 6.76 16.10
C ILE A 97 11.58 5.96 15.85
N LEU A 98 11.50 4.73 16.36
CA LEU A 98 10.30 3.91 16.21
C LEU A 98 9.11 4.55 16.93
N TYR A 99 9.30 5.12 18.11
CA TYR A 99 8.25 5.82 18.82
C TYR A 99 7.68 7.00 18.03
N GLN A 100 8.55 7.77 17.37
CA GLN A 100 8.15 8.92 16.55
C GLN A 100 7.31 8.52 15.32
N TYR A 101 7.69 7.45 14.63
CA TYR A 101 7.10 7.13 13.31
C TYR A 101 6.12 5.96 13.32
N LEU A 102 6.31 4.95 14.16
CA LEU A 102 5.49 3.74 14.16
C LEU A 102 4.08 4.00 14.70
N LEU A 103 3.92 4.98 15.57
CA LEU A 103 2.64 5.30 16.20
C LEU A 103 1.71 6.12 15.29
N THR A 104 2.26 6.80 14.28
CA THR A 104 1.49 7.61 13.33
C THR A 104 1.03 6.80 12.12
N VAL A 105 1.65 5.65 11.86
CA VAL A 105 1.27 4.71 10.78
C VAL A 105 0.24 3.70 11.28
N ASN A 106 -1.03 4.11 11.28
CA ASN A 106 -2.14 3.18 11.56
C ASN A 106 -2.45 2.23 10.40
N GLU A 107 -1.88 2.46 9.22
CA GLU A 107 -2.21 1.71 8.00
C GLU A 107 -1.02 0.92 7.42
N GLY A 108 0.10 0.85 8.14
CA GLY A 108 1.26 0.05 7.72
C GLY A 108 2.08 0.63 6.57
N ILE A 109 1.78 1.83 6.13
CA ILE A 109 2.54 2.54 5.09
C ILE A 109 3.32 3.67 5.76
N ILE A 110 4.64 3.56 5.80
CA ILE A 110 5.54 4.69 6.08
C ILE A 110 5.80 5.36 4.73
N PRO A 111 5.45 6.65 4.56
CA PRO A 111 5.78 7.38 3.34
C PRO A 111 7.25 7.22 2.97
N PRO A 112 7.61 6.93 1.70
CA PRO A 112 8.98 6.70 1.29
C PRO A 112 9.95 7.80 1.71
N LYS A 113 9.50 9.06 1.71
CA LYS A 113 10.28 10.23 2.17
C LYS A 113 10.73 10.14 3.64
N LEU A 114 9.99 9.41 4.47
CA LEU A 114 10.33 9.17 5.87
C LEU A 114 11.22 7.93 6.06
N ALA A 115 11.13 6.96 5.16
CA ALA A 115 11.96 5.74 5.19
C ALA A 115 13.37 5.97 4.59
N GLU A 116 13.49 6.85 3.58
CA GLU A 116 14.72 7.08 2.83
C GLU A 116 15.95 7.46 3.69
N PRO A 117 15.84 8.35 4.70
CA PRO A 117 16.97 8.69 5.57
C PRO A 117 17.38 7.52 6.49
N LEU A 118 16.42 6.69 6.89
CA LEU A 118 16.67 5.55 7.77
C LEU A 118 17.47 4.47 7.02
N LEU A 119 17.15 4.21 5.75
CA LEU A 119 17.85 3.22 4.93
C LEU A 119 19.28 3.62 4.58
N LYS A 120 19.56 4.94 4.43
CA LYS A 120 20.91 5.44 4.14
C LYS A 120 21.89 5.27 5.31
N ASN A 121 21.41 5.18 6.55
CA ASN A 121 22.25 5.03 7.74
C ASN A 121 22.67 3.58 8.04
N TYR A 122 22.03 2.58 7.41
CA TYR A 122 22.36 1.16 7.59
C TYR A 122 23.16 0.55 6.40
N ALA A 123 23.55 1.38 5.44
CA ALA A 123 24.32 0.96 4.26
C ALA A 123 25.85 1.18 4.39
N ASN A 124 26.35 1.43 5.62
CA ASN A 124 27.77 1.51 5.94
C ASN A 124 28.21 0.30 6.77
#